data_AF-A0A1B1U5K4-F1
#
_entry.id   AF-A0A1B1U5K4-F1
#
_cell.length_a   1.000
_cell.length_b   1.000
_cell.length_c   1.000
_cell.angle_alpha   90.00
_cell.angle_beta   90.00
_cell.angle_gamma   90.00
#
_symmetry.space_group_name_H-M   'P 1'
#
loop_
_entity.id
_entity.type
_entity.pdbx_description
1 polymer ?
#
loop_
_entity_poly.entity_id
_entity_poly.type
_entity_poly.pdbx_seq_one_letter_code
_entity_poly.pdbx_strand_id
1 'polypeptide(L)'
;MAQDMADKKALIAKFARDSKDTGSSEVQVALLSHRIANLTEHLRANPKDHSSRLGLLKLVGQRRGLLKYLKRTQYERYAKLIQELGIKDR
;
A
#
# COMPACT_ATOMS: atom_id res chain seq x y z
N MET A 1 -3.39 11.88 -12.68
CA MET A 1 -4.48 11.12 -12.04
C MET A 1 -4.56 11.54 -10.59
N ALA A 2 -5.45 12.49 -10.31
CA ALA A 2 -5.84 12.85 -8.95
C ALA A 2 -6.66 11.66 -8.42
N GLN A 3 -6.12 10.91 -7.47
CA GLN A 3 -6.93 9.88 -6.83
C GLN A 3 -8.03 10.58 -6.04
N ASP A 4 -9.26 10.17 -6.31
CA ASP A 4 -10.47 10.51 -5.56
C ASP A 4 -10.14 10.60 -4.08
N MET A 5 -10.24 11.81 -3.53
CA MET A 5 -10.01 12.05 -2.10
C MET A 5 -10.94 11.18 -1.24
N ALA A 6 -12.07 10.72 -1.82
CA ALA A 6 -13.00 9.79 -1.23
C ALA A 6 -12.38 8.41 -0.95
N ASP A 7 -11.79 7.76 -1.96
CA ASP A 7 -11.19 6.42 -1.81
C ASP A 7 -10.02 6.44 -0.82
N LYS A 8 -9.24 7.52 -0.87
CA LYS A 8 -8.11 7.72 0.03
C LYS A 8 -8.56 7.88 1.47
N LYS A 9 -9.62 8.67 1.72
CA LYS A 9 -10.21 8.84 3.06
C LYS A 9 -10.85 7.55 3.57
N ALA A 10 -11.51 6.78 2.71
CA ALA A 10 -12.11 5.49 3.08
C ALA A 10 -11.04 4.46 3.48
N LEU A 11 -9.92 4.40 2.76
CA LEU A 11 -8.78 3.55 3.12
C LEU A 11 -8.14 3.99 4.43
N ILE A 12 -7.95 5.30 4.64
CA ILE A 12 -7.43 5.81 5.91
C ILE A 12 -8.39 5.43 7.04
N ALA A 13 -9.68 5.66 6.91
CA ALA A 13 -10.65 5.34 7.96
C ALA A 13 -10.70 3.84 8.33
N LYS A 14 -10.45 2.94 7.38
CA LYS A 14 -10.44 1.49 7.62
C LYS A 14 -9.20 1.00 8.38
N PHE A 15 -8.04 1.59 8.13
CA PHE A 15 -6.76 1.12 8.67
C PHE A 15 -6.14 2.08 9.70
N ALA A 16 -6.77 3.22 9.96
CA ALA A 16 -6.34 4.16 10.98
C ALA A 16 -6.62 3.59 12.37
N ARG A 17 -5.62 3.72 13.25
CA ARG A 17 -5.77 3.35 14.67
C ARG A 17 -6.59 4.36 15.46
N ASP A 18 -6.57 5.61 15.00
CA ASP A 18 -7.26 6.73 15.60
C ASP A 18 -7.73 7.69 14.49
N SER A 19 -8.72 8.53 14.76
CA SER A 19 -9.31 9.47 13.79
C SER A 19 -8.31 10.49 13.23
N LYS A 20 -7.16 10.69 13.90
CA LYS A 20 -6.06 11.55 13.46
C LYS A 20 -4.87 10.79 12.85
N ASP A 21 -4.92 9.46 12.82
CA ASP A 21 -3.79 8.66 12.39
C ASP A 21 -3.77 8.51 10.86
N THR A 22 -3.07 9.43 10.21
CA THR A 22 -2.83 9.41 8.76
C THR A 22 -1.48 8.80 8.38
N GLY A 23 -0.64 8.49 9.36
CA GLY A 23 0.79 8.23 9.17
C GLY A 23 1.23 6.82 9.57
N SER A 24 0.39 6.04 10.27
CA SER A 24 0.74 4.69 10.69
C SER A 24 1.16 3.78 9.53
N SER A 25 2.04 2.83 9.87
CA SER A 25 2.57 1.87 8.91
C SER A 25 1.45 1.05 8.24
N GLU A 26 0.33 0.76 8.93
CA GLU A 26 -0.83 0.09 8.33
C GLU A 26 -1.49 0.94 7.24
N VAL A 27 -1.81 2.19 7.56
CA VAL A 27 -2.43 3.14 6.63
C VAL A 27 -1.55 3.35 5.39
N GLN A 28 -0.24 3.53 5.59
CA GLN A 28 0.69 3.67 4.48
C GLN A 28 0.74 2.43 3.59
N VAL A 29 0.76 1.22 4.18
CA VAL A 29 0.78 -0.03 3.41
C VAL A 29 -0.53 -0.23 2.64
N ALA A 30 -1.68 0.11 3.22
CA ALA A 30 -2.97 0.07 2.55
C ALA A 30 -3.03 1.02 1.34
N LEU A 31 -2.59 2.28 1.54
CA LEU A 31 -2.51 3.29 0.47
C LEU A 31 -1.57 2.87 -0.67
N LEU A 32 -0.38 2.36 -0.31
CA LEU A 32 0.58 1.87 -1.31
C LEU A 32 0.02 0.67 -2.08
N SER A 33 -0.68 -0.24 -1.39
CA SER A 33 -1.26 -1.43 -2.03
C SER A 33 -2.36 -1.06 -3.02
N HIS A 34 -3.23 -0.13 -2.66
CA HIS A 34 -4.24 0.39 -3.59
C HIS A 34 -3.59 1.07 -4.80
N ARG A 35 -2.56 1.91 -4.59
CA ARG A 35 -1.83 2.56 -5.69
C ARG A 35 -1.11 1.57 -6.60
N ILE A 36 -0.53 0.51 -6.04
CA ILE A 36 0.10 -0.59 -6.77
C ILE A 36 -0.92 -1.32 -7.64
N ALA A 37 -2.11 -1.62 -7.12
CA ALA A 37 -3.17 -2.28 -7.88
C ALA A 37 -3.57 -1.45 -9.12
N ASN A 38 -3.88 -0.16 -8.92
CA ASN A 38 -4.29 0.72 -10.02
C ASN A 38 -3.17 0.91 -11.06
N LEU A 39 -1.91 1.08 -10.62
CA LEU A 39 -0.77 1.18 -11.55
C LEU A 39 -0.55 -0.13 -12.31
N THR A 40 -0.81 -1.26 -11.68
CA THR A 40 -0.70 -2.57 -12.33
C THR A 40 -1.72 -2.72 -13.45
N GLU A 41 -2.97 -2.29 -13.24
CA GLU A 41 -4.00 -2.24 -14.28
C GLU A 41 -3.63 -1.28 -15.41
N HIS A 42 -3.15 -0.08 -15.08
CA HIS A 42 -2.68 0.89 -16.07
C HIS A 42 -1.55 0.35 -16.96
N LEU A 43 -0.59 -0.36 -16.35
CA LEU A 43 0.55 -0.96 -17.06
C LEU A 43 0.16 -2.20 -17.87
N ARG A 44 -0.95 -2.89 -17.55
CA ARG A 44 -1.49 -3.94 -18.42
C ARG A 44 -1.98 -3.36 -19.74
N ALA A 45 -2.65 -2.21 -19.70
CA ALA A 45 -3.07 -1.50 -20.91
C ALA A 45 -1.89 -0.81 -21.64
N ASN A 46 -0.86 -0.40 -20.90
CA ASN A 46 0.30 0.34 -21.41
C ASN A 46 1.62 -0.41 -21.17
N PRO A 47 1.89 -1.52 -21.90
CA PRO A 47 3.04 -2.37 -21.62
C PRO A 47 4.40 -1.69 -21.90
N LYS A 48 4.42 -0.67 -22.78
CA LYS A 48 5.62 0.08 -23.17
C LYS A 48 5.97 1.24 -22.21
N ASP A 49 5.15 1.51 -21.20
CA ASP A 49 5.45 2.55 -20.21
C ASP A 49 6.46 2.05 -19.16
N HIS A 50 7.74 2.17 -19.50
CA HIS A 50 8.85 1.77 -18.64
C HIS A 50 9.05 2.73 -17.46
N SER A 51 8.72 4.02 -17.63
CA SER A 51 8.86 5.05 -16.59
C SER A 51 7.90 4.80 -15.44
N SER A 52 6.63 4.51 -15.74
CA SER A 52 5.64 4.15 -14.73
C SER A 52 5.94 2.80 -14.08
N ARG A 53 6.50 1.83 -14.82
CA ARG A 53 6.97 0.56 -14.26
C ARG A 53 8.10 0.75 -13.23
N LEU A 54 9.04 1.66 -13.49
CA LEU A 54 10.07 2.00 -12.50
C LEU A 54 9.46 2.61 -11.24
N GLY A 55 8.48 3.50 -11.39
CA GLY A 55 7.71 4.07 -10.27
C GLY A 55 6.99 2.99 -9.45
N LEU A 56 6.36 2.03 -10.12
CA LEU A 56 5.72 0.88 -9.48
C LEU A 56 6.71 0.07 -8.63
N LEU A 57 7.89 -0.24 -9.16
CA LEU A 57 8.92 -0.99 -8.42
C LEU A 57 9.38 -0.25 -7.16
N LYS A 58 9.54 1.08 -7.23
CA LYS A 58 9.86 1.91 -6.06
C LYS A 58 8.77 1.82 -4.98
N LEU A 59 7.49 1.88 -5.37
CA LEU A 59 6.36 1.76 -4.44
C LEU A 59 6.31 0.37 -3.79
N VAL A 60 6.56 -0.69 -4.55
CA VAL A 60 6.64 -2.06 -4.03
C VAL A 60 7.78 -2.19 -3.01
N GLY A 61 8.95 -1.62 -3.32
CA GLY A 61 10.10 -1.60 -2.40
C GLY A 61 9.80 -0.87 -1.09
N GLN A 62 9.16 0.31 -1.18
CA GLN A 62 8.74 1.08 0.00
C GLN A 62 7.76 0.28 0.88
N ARG A 63 6.76 -0.35 0.27
CA ARG A 63 5.80 -1.22 0.97
C ARG A 63 6.50 -2.38 1.68
N ARG A 64 7.46 -3.03 1.02
CA ARG A 64 8.26 -4.13 1.60
C ARG A 64 9.07 -3.65 2.81
N GLY A 65 9.64 -2.45 2.75
CA GLY A 65 10.35 -1.84 3.88
C GLY A 65 9.45 -1.62 5.10
N LEU A 66 8.24 -1.09 4.89
CA LEU A 66 7.25 -0.87 5.96
C LEU A 66 6.77 -2.19 6.56
N LEU A 67 6.51 -3.21 5.74
CA LEU A 67 6.14 -4.55 6.21
C LEU A 67 7.26 -5.18 7.06
N LYS A 68 8.52 -5.06 6.63
CA LYS A 68 9.67 -5.54 7.39
C LYS A 68 9.80 -4.83 8.73
N TYR A 69 9.53 -3.53 8.77
CA TYR A 69 9.51 -2.76 10.02
C TYR A 69 8.40 -3.25 10.96
N LEU A 70 7.16 -3.37 10.47
CA LEU A 70 6.01 -3.87 11.25
C LEU A 70 6.26 -5.29 11.77
N LYS A 71 6.81 -6.17 10.94
CA LYS A 71 7.16 -7.55 11.33
C LYS A 71 8.15 -7.59 12.49
N ARG A 72 9.11 -6.65 12.53
CA ARG A 72 10.12 -6.56 13.60
C ARG A 72 9.58 -5.91 14.87
N THR A 73 8.72 -4.90 14.75
CA THR A 73 8.22 -4.16 15.91
C THR A 73 7.00 -4.83 16.54
N GLN A 74 6.02 -5.22 15.74
CA GLN A 74 4.71 -5.72 16.20
C GLN A 74 4.16 -6.77 15.25
N TYR A 75 4.47 -8.04 15.56
CA TYR A 75 4.11 -9.17 14.71
C TYR A 75 2.59 -9.37 14.55
N GLU A 76 1.81 -9.18 15.61
CA GLU A 76 0.35 -9.36 15.54
C GLU A 76 -0.31 -8.42 14.52
N ARG A 77 0.13 -7.16 14.49
CA ARG A 77 -0.40 -6.16 13.55
C ARG A 77 0.01 -6.48 12.13
N TYR A 78 1.25 -6.92 11.93
CA TYR A 78 1.74 -7.41 10.65
C TYR A 78 0.90 -8.60 10.14
N ALA A 79 0.60 -9.58 11.00
CA ALA A 79 -0.17 -10.77 10.64
C ALA A 79 -1.60 -10.41 10.21
N LYS A 80 -2.29 -9.56 10.99
CA LYS A 80 -3.64 -9.06 10.65
C LYS A 80 -3.65 -8.31 9.32
N LEU A 81 -2.70 -7.38 9.14
CA LEU A 81 -2.59 -6.58 7.92
C LEU A 81 -2.36 -7.43 6.67
N ILE A 82 -1.52 -8.46 6.77
CA ILE A 82 -1.27 -9.38 5.66
C ILE A 82 -2.50 -10.21 5.32
N GLN A 83 -3.25 -10.67 6.32
CA GLN A 83 -4.49 -11.40 6.09
C GLN A 83 -5.54 -10.52 5.41
N GLU A 84 -5.72 -9.28 5.87
CA GLU A 84 -6.69 -8.34 5.31
C GLU A 84 -6.34 -7.91 3.88
N LEU A 85 -5.06 -7.67 3.58
CA LEU A 85 -4.63 -7.21 2.25
C LEU A 85 -4.26 -8.34 1.29
N GLY A 86 -4.20 -9.60 1.76
CA GLY A 86 -3.82 -10.76 0.94
C GLY A 86 -2.39 -10.69 0.36
N ILE A 87 -1.47 -9.97 1.02
CA ILE A 87 -0.12 -9.72 0.49
C ILE A 87 0.80 -10.89 0.84
N LYS A 88 1.48 -11.47 -0.15
CA LYS A 88 2.53 -12.48 0.08
C LYS A 88 3.87 -11.79 0.37
N ASP A 89 4.36 -11.90 1.60
CA ASP A 89 5.74 -11.54 2.01
C ASP A 89 6.66 -12.71 1.63
N ARG A 90 7.35 -12.61 0.48
CA ARG A 90 8.48 -13.49 0.10
C ARG A 90 9.71 -12.62 -0.20
#